data_AF-A0A6V7M5R1-F1
#
_entry.id   AF-A0A6V7M5R1-F1
#
_cell.length_a   1.000
_cell.length_b   1.000
_cell.length_c   1.000
_cell.angle_alpha   90.00
_cell.angle_beta   90.00
_cell.angle_gamma   90.00
#
_symmetry.space_group_name_H-M   'P 1'
#
loop_
_entity.id
_entity.type
_entity.pdbx_description
1 polymer ?
#
loop_
_entity_poly.entity_id
_entity_poly.type
_entity_poly.pdbx_seq_one_letter_code
_entity_poly.pdbx_strand_id
1 'polypeptide(L)' 'HEARAYSKILNKVKDELPKSLTLNELIQELHNAFNTDIVDIDHVQKLMASYRSNPLDWKKYAKFDRY' A
#
# COMPACT_ATOMS: atom_id res chain seq x y z
N HIS A 1 -30.78 -1.17 17.71
CA HIS A 1 -29.71 -1.92 18.40
C HIS A 1 -28.67 -2.47 17.41
N GLU A 2 -29.07 -2.78 16.16
CA GLU A 2 -28.23 -3.44 15.15
C GLU A 2 -27.12 -2.56 14.53
N ALA A 3 -27.34 -1.25 14.33
CA ALA A 3 -26.33 -0.36 13.73
C ALA A 3 -25.00 -0.32 14.51
N ARG A 4 -25.06 -0.48 15.85
CA ARG A 4 -23.87 -0.55 16.70
C ARG A 4 -23.11 -1.87 16.53
N ALA A 5 -23.80 -2.97 16.27
CA ALA A 5 -23.19 -4.26 16.00
C ALA A 5 -22.44 -4.25 14.66
N TYR A 6 -23.07 -3.70 13.60
CA TYR A 6 -22.43 -3.53 12.30
C TYR A 6 -21.18 -2.63 12.37
N SER A 7 -21.24 -1.51 13.09
CA SER A 7 -20.08 -0.62 13.27
C SER A 7 -18.92 -1.32 14.01
N LYS A 8 -19.20 -2.15 15.01
CA LYS A 8 -18.17 -2.93 15.71
C LYS A 8 -17.50 -3.96 14.79
N ILE A 9 -18.28 -4.65 13.95
CA ILE A 9 -17.76 -5.62 12.99
C ILE A 9 -16.88 -4.93 11.95
N LEU A 10 -17.32 -3.79 11.40
CA LEU A 10 -16.54 -3.02 10.42
C LEU A 10 -15.22 -2.51 11.00
N ASN A 11 -15.21 -2.03 12.25
CA ASN A 11 -13.97 -1.60 12.89
C ASN A 11 -13.03 -2.76 13.19
N LYS A 12 -13.56 -3.93 13.59
CA LYS A 12 -12.74 -5.13 13.80
C LYS A 12 -12.12 -5.63 12.49
N VAL A 13 -12.90 -5.67 11.41
CA VAL A 13 -12.40 -6.03 10.07
C VAL A 13 -11.37 -5.01 9.57
N LYS A 14 -11.54 -3.71 9.88
CA LYS A 14 -10.55 -2.67 9.52
C LYS A 14 -9.19 -2.88 10.20
N ASP A 15 -9.18 -3.40 11.43
CA ASP A 15 -7.97 -3.68 12.20
C ASP A 15 -7.29 -4.99 11.75
N GLU A 16 -8.08 -5.98 11.32
CA GLU A 16 -7.60 -7.28 10.80
C GLU A 16 -7.24 -7.26 9.31
N LEU A 17 -7.54 -6.18 8.58
CA LEU A 17 -7.03 -6.00 7.23
C LEU A 17 -5.51 -5.81 7.31
N PRO A 18 -4.71 -6.54 6.50
CA PRO A 18 -3.28 -6.31 6.43
C PRO A 18 -3.06 -4.84 6.14
N LYS A 19 -2.32 -4.18 7.04
CA LYS A 19 -2.04 -2.75 7.02
C LYS A 19 -1.40 -2.45 5.66
N SER A 20 -2.20 -2.01 4.71
CA SER A 20 -1.71 -1.71 3.37
C SER A 20 -0.67 -0.61 3.50
N LEU A 21 0.54 -0.85 3.03
CA LEU A 21 1.61 0.14 3.06
C LEU A 21 1.11 1.43 2.40
N THR A 22 1.51 2.59 2.93
CA THR A 22 1.41 3.85 2.21
C THR A 22 2.44 3.90 1.08
N LEU A 23 2.29 4.81 0.11
CA LEU A 23 3.27 4.91 -0.99
C LEU A 23 4.67 5.24 -0.44
N ASN A 24 4.77 6.05 0.62
CA ASN A 24 6.04 6.39 1.25
C ASN A 24 6.69 5.16 1.91
N GLU A 25 5.92 4.34 2.62
CA GLU A 25 6.44 3.11 3.21
C GLU A 25 6.89 2.12 2.13
N LEU A 26 6.12 1.97 1.04
CA LEU A 26 6.55 1.16 -0.11
C LEU A 26 7.88 1.66 -0.68
N ILE A 27 8.02 2.97 -0.89
CA ILE A 27 9.26 3.56 -1.43
C ILE A 27 10.45 3.26 -0.51
N GLN A 28 10.29 3.40 0.81
CA GLN A 28 11.34 3.10 1.78
C GLN A 28 11.75 1.63 1.76
N GLU A 29 10.78 0.71 1.72
CA GLU A 29 11.05 -0.72 1.66
C GLU A 29 11.70 -1.13 0.34
N LEU A 30 11.31 -0.51 -0.78
CA LEU A 30 12.00 -0.71 -2.06
C LEU A 30 13.45 -0.22 -1.97
N HIS A 31 13.71 0.97 -1.42
CA HIS A 31 15.09 1.43 -1.21
C HIS A 31 15.91 0.45 -0.37
N ASN A 32 15.32 -0.14 0.67
CA ASN A 32 15.97 -1.17 1.48
C ASN A 32 16.22 -2.46 0.69
N ALA A 33 15.24 -2.94 -0.08
CA ALA A 33 15.35 -4.15 -0.89
C ALA A 33 16.39 -4.03 -2.02
N PHE A 34 16.62 -2.81 -2.53
CA PHE A 34 17.65 -2.52 -3.54
C PHE A 34 18.98 -2.06 -2.94
N ASN A 35 19.13 -2.00 -1.61
CA ASN A 35 20.36 -1.58 -0.94
C ASN A 35 21.47 -2.65 -0.98
N THR A 36 21.15 -3.87 -1.40
CA THR A 36 22.09 -4.99 -1.54
C THR A 36 22.42 -5.24 -3.01
N ASP A 37 23.62 -5.79 -3.27
CA ASP A 37 24.08 -6.13 -4.63
C ASP A 37 23.21 -7.21 -5.30
N ILE A 38 22.56 -8.04 -4.48
CA ILE A 38 21.62 -9.09 -4.90
C ILE A 38 20.20 -8.64 -4.55
N VAL A 39 19.31 -8.66 -5.54
CA VAL A 39 17.90 -8.26 -5.40
C VAL A 39 17.00 -9.49 -5.49
N ASP A 40 16.15 -9.70 -4.47
CA ASP A 40 15.12 -10.72 -4.48
C ASP A 40 13.86 -10.21 -5.21
N ILE A 41 13.62 -10.74 -6.41
CA ILE A 41 12.49 -10.34 -7.26
C ILE A 41 11.14 -10.74 -6.67
N ASP A 42 11.05 -11.90 -6.00
CA ASP A 42 9.81 -12.36 -5.38
C ASP A 42 9.44 -11.46 -4.20
N HIS A 43 10.44 -11.06 -3.41
CA HIS A 43 10.25 -10.08 -2.33
C HIS A 43 9.76 -8.73 -2.84
N VAL A 44 10.41 -8.18 -3.88
CA VAL A 44 10.00 -6.91 -4.50
C VAL A 44 8.58 -6.99 -5.07
N GLN A 45 8.21 -8.10 -5.73
CA GLN A 45 6.84 -8.29 -6.22
C GLN A 45 5.81 -8.31 -5.09
N LYS A 46 6.11 -8.98 -3.97
CA LYS A 46 5.23 -9.01 -2.79
C LYS A 46 5.08 -7.62 -2.16
N LEU A 47 6.16 -6.84 -2.07
CA LEU A 47 6.12 -5.46 -1.59
C LEU A 47 5.22 -4.61 -2.49
N MET A 48 5.41 -4.67 -3.80
CA MET A 48 4.59 -3.93 -4.78
C MET A 48 3.10 -4.32 -4.70
N ALA A 49 2.78 -5.60 -4.49
CA ALA A 49 1.40 -6.08 -4.37
C ALA A 49 0.74 -5.70 -3.02
N SER A 50 1.54 -5.46 -1.98
CA SER A 50 1.04 -5.06 -0.65
C SER A 50 0.58 -3.59 -0.60
N TYR A 51 1.04 -2.76 -1.53
CA TYR A 51 0.60 -1.38 -1.66
C TYR A 51 -0.81 -1.32 -2.26
N ARG A 52 -1.76 -0.78 -1.49
CA ARG A 52 -3.10 -0.50 -1.98
C ARG A 52 -3.09 0.86 -2.67
N SER A 53 -3.24 0.85 -4.00
CA SER A 53 -3.20 2.08 -4.81
C SER A 53 -4.14 3.17 -4.29
N ASN A 54 -3.56 4.34 -4.02
CA ASN A 54 -4.27 5.53 -3.58
C ASN A 54 -3.97 6.71 -4.52
N PRO A 55 -4.97 7.22 -5.27
CA PRO A 55 -4.79 8.35 -6.18
C PRO A 55 -4.16 9.58 -5.53
N LEU A 56 -4.38 9.83 -4.24
CA LEU A 56 -3.79 10.99 -3.55
C LEU A 56 -2.26 10.91 -3.49
N ASP A 57 -1.70 9.70 -3.47
CA ASP A 57 -0.26 9.50 -3.35
C ASP A 57 0.47 9.73 -4.68
N TRP A 58 -0.09 9.23 -5.79
CA TRP A 58 0.57 9.22 -7.10
C TRP A 58 0.08 10.26 -8.10
N LYS A 59 -1.10 10.88 -7.90
CA LYS A 59 -1.69 11.83 -8.86
C LYS A 59 -0.77 13.02 -9.17
N LYS A 60 0.04 13.47 -8.21
CA LYS A 60 1.04 14.54 -8.44
C LYS A 60 2.14 14.16 -9.45
N TYR A 61 2.38 12.87 -9.63
CA TYR A 61 3.36 12.33 -10.58
C TYR A 61 2.73 11.94 -11.92
N ALA A 62 1.42 11.70 -11.95
CA ALA A 62 0.67 11.38 -13.15
C ALA A 62 0.46 12.62 -14.04
N LYS A 63 1.53 13.03 -14.74
CA LYS A 63 1.49 14.05 -15.78
C LYS A 63 1.03 13.39 -17.08
N PHE A 64 -0.24 13.60 -17.41
CA PHE A 64 -0.76 13.26 -18.72
C PHE A 64 -0.47 14.44 -19.65
N ASP A 65 0.38 14.23 -20.65
CA ASP A 65 0.53 15.19 -21.74
C ASP A 65 -0.77 15.23 -22.57
N ARG A 66 -1.10 16.40 -23.10
CA ARG A 66 -2.29 16.62 -23.93
C ARG A 66 -1.87 16.94 -25.36
N TYR A 67 -0.87 16.24 -25.89
CA TYR A 67 -0.44 16.36 -27.29
C TYR A 67 0.04 15.01 -27.83
#